data_AF-A0AAW0CUH4-F1
#
_entry.id   AF-A0AAW0CUH4-F1
#
_cell.length_a   1.000
_cell.length_b   1.000
_cell.length_c   1.000
_cell.angle_alpha   90.00
_cell.angle_beta   90.00
_cell.angle_gamma   90.00
#
_symmetry.space_group_name_H-M   'P 1'
#
loop_
_entity.id
_entity.type
_entity.pdbx_description
1 polymer ?
#
loop_
_entity_poly.entity_id
_entity_poly.type
_entity_poly.pdbx_seq_one_letter_code
_entity_poly.pdbx_strand_id
1 'polypeptide(L)'
;MLNKLVEVTSANAKITDAIARLAEQQFNIDLPPRGGTSSDLMRVRESLKHYIRDWSADGVRERENIFTPILDVLRAVDIDARAGKRVLVPGAGLGRLAWEISELGFLETTAIELSFFMNLTLRFLLDPMSTSEALLASSEGTHETLPST
;
A
#
# COMPACT_ATOMS: atom_id res chain seq x y z
N MET A 1 29.24 -5.84 -4.32
CA MET A 1 28.43 -5.43 -3.14
C MET A 1 27.99 -3.96 -3.25
N LEU A 2 28.91 -3.01 -3.51
CA LEU A 2 28.57 -1.58 -3.65
C LEU A 2 27.58 -1.27 -4.79
N ASN A 3 27.78 -1.85 -5.98
CA ASN A 3 26.91 -1.61 -7.15
C ASN A 3 25.45 -1.99 -6.89
N LYS A 4 25.21 -3.11 -6.19
CA LYS A 4 23.86 -3.57 -5.82
C LYS A 4 23.17 -2.62 -4.84
N LEU A 5 23.92 -1.98 -3.94
CA LEU A 5 23.36 -1.02 -3.00
C LEU A 5 22.95 0.28 -3.70
N VAL A 6 23.76 0.74 -4.65
CA VAL A 6 23.44 1.89 -5.51
C VAL A 6 22.18 1.61 -6.31
N GLU A 7 22.09 0.45 -6.95
CA GLU A 7 20.92 0.04 -7.73
C GLU A 7 19.63 0.04 -6.91
N VAL A 8 19.63 -0.58 -5.72
CA VAL A 8 18.46 -0.62 -4.83
C VAL A 8 18.08 0.78 -4.33
N THR A 9 19.08 1.62 -4.06
CA THR A 9 18.83 3.01 -3.63
C THR A 9 18.21 3.82 -4.77
N SER A 10 18.70 3.66 -6.00
CA SER A 10 18.10 4.28 -7.19
C SER A 10 16.69 3.77 -7.47
N ALA A 11 16.40 2.49 -7.26
CA ALA A 11 15.06 1.94 -7.41
C ALA A 11 14.09 2.53 -6.37
N ASN A 12 14.49 2.58 -5.10
CA ASN A 12 13.67 3.18 -4.04
C ASN A 12 13.44 4.67 -4.26
N ALA A 13 14.45 5.39 -4.76
CA ALA A 13 14.34 6.82 -5.08
C ALA A 13 13.24 7.10 -6.12
N LYS A 14 13.13 6.26 -7.17
CA LYS A 14 12.06 6.40 -8.17
C LYS A 14 10.66 6.35 -7.54
N ILE A 15 10.45 5.41 -6.61
CA ILE A 15 9.16 5.24 -5.92
C ILE A 15 8.89 6.44 -5.01
N THR A 16 9.88 6.86 -4.21
CA THR A 16 9.70 7.98 -3.28
C THR A 16 9.50 9.31 -4.00
N ASP A 17 10.17 9.51 -5.15
CA ASP A 17 9.98 10.68 -6.00
C ASP A 17 8.58 10.69 -6.62
N ALA A 18 8.07 9.54 -7.05
CA ALA A 18 6.72 9.42 -7.58
C ALA A 18 5.65 9.73 -6.51
N ILE A 19 5.82 9.24 -5.28
CA ILE A 19 4.95 9.58 -4.14
C ILE A 19 4.98 11.09 -3.87
N ALA A 20 6.16 11.70 -3.88
CA ALA A 20 6.31 13.14 -3.66
C ALA A 20 5.60 13.96 -4.74
N ARG A 21 5.77 13.60 -6.02
CA ARG A 21 5.09 14.28 -7.15
C ARG A 21 3.57 14.15 -7.06
N LEU A 22 3.06 12.95 -6.73
CA LEU A 22 1.63 12.75 -6.52
C LEU A 22 1.12 13.66 -5.39
N ALA A 23 1.87 13.78 -4.30
CA ALA A 23 1.53 14.68 -3.20
C ALA A 23 1.52 16.15 -3.64
N GLU A 24 2.54 16.60 -4.37
CA GLU A 24 2.61 17.96 -4.90
C GLU A 24 1.38 18.30 -5.74
N GLN A 25 0.96 17.38 -6.60
CA GLN A 25 -0.24 17.53 -7.43
C GLN A 25 -1.53 17.53 -6.61
N GLN A 26 -1.72 16.53 -5.73
CA GLN A 26 -2.96 16.39 -4.96
C GLN A 26 -3.18 17.51 -3.94
N PHE A 27 -2.10 18.05 -3.38
CA PHE A 27 -2.15 19.09 -2.34
C PHE A 27 -1.82 20.49 -2.88
N ASN A 28 -1.59 20.62 -4.19
CA ASN A 28 -1.21 21.88 -4.85
C ASN A 28 -0.05 22.57 -4.13
N ILE A 29 1.02 21.80 -3.85
CA ILE A 29 2.19 22.29 -3.14
C ILE A 29 3.13 22.94 -4.15
N ASP A 30 3.24 24.27 -4.08
CA ASP A 30 4.23 25.05 -4.83
C ASP A 30 5.28 25.62 -3.86
N LEU A 31 6.10 24.72 -3.31
CA LEU A 31 7.17 25.06 -2.38
C LEU A 31 8.49 24.43 -2.85
N PRO A 32 9.61 25.15 -2.73
CA PRO A 32 10.91 24.58 -3.05
C PRO A 32 11.20 23.38 -2.13
N PRO A 33 11.88 22.34 -2.62
CA PRO A 33 12.27 21.20 -1.81
C PRO A 33 13.08 21.68 -0.59
N ARG A 34 12.62 21.31 0.60
CA ARG A 34 13.40 21.48 1.83
C ARG A 34 14.25 20.25 2.03
N GLY A 35 15.47 20.43 2.53
CA GLY A 35 16.30 19.31 2.94
C GLY A 35 15.60 18.47 4.01
N GLY A 36 15.58 17.15 3.83
CA GLY A 36 15.04 16.23 4.82
C GLY A 36 15.97 16.02 6.02
N THR A 37 15.41 15.72 7.17
CA THR A 37 16.17 15.33 8.37
C THR A 37 16.46 13.83 8.39
N SER A 38 17.38 13.39 9.26
CA SER A 38 17.60 11.96 9.50
C SER A 38 16.35 11.24 10.01
N SER A 39 15.52 11.93 10.80
CA SER A 39 14.22 11.42 11.25
C SER A 39 13.23 11.23 10.10
N ASP A 40 13.18 12.16 9.13
CA ASP A 40 12.31 12.01 7.96
C ASP A 40 12.75 10.81 7.12
N LEU A 41 14.06 10.63 6.94
CA LEU A 41 14.59 9.46 6.24
C LEU A 41 14.23 8.14 6.93
N MET A 42 14.19 8.12 8.26
CA MET A 42 13.72 6.94 9.01
C MET A 42 12.23 6.66 8.73
N ARG A 43 11.39 7.69 8.66
CA ARG A 43 9.95 7.54 8.32
C ARG A 43 9.73 7.09 6.89
N VAL A 44 10.51 7.60 5.93
CA VAL A 44 10.46 7.11 4.54
C VAL A 44 10.81 5.62 4.47
N ARG A 45 11.86 5.19 5.16
CA ARG A 45 12.24 3.78 5.24
C ARG A 45 11.17 2.92 5.90
N GLU A 46 10.50 3.45 6.92
CA GLU A 46 9.36 2.80 7.59
C GLU A 46 8.20 2.57 6.61
N SER A 47 7.82 3.58 5.82
CA SER A 47 6.77 3.44 4.79
C SER A 47 7.11 2.43 3.71
N LEU A 48 8.37 2.39 3.24
CA LEU A 48 8.82 1.37 2.28
C LEU A 48 8.75 -0.05 2.87
N LYS A 49 9.04 -0.23 4.16
CA LYS A 49 8.86 -1.53 4.83
C LYS A 49 7.39 -1.91 4.94
N HIS A 50 6.52 -0.95 5.26
CA HIS A 50 5.09 -1.18 5.31
C HIS A 50 4.54 -1.59 3.93
N TYR A 51 5.09 -1.08 2.82
CA TYR A 51 4.74 -1.55 1.48
C TYR A 51 4.93 -3.05 1.33
N ILE A 52 6.11 -3.55 1.73
CA ILE A 52 6.42 -4.98 1.65
C ILE A 52 5.48 -5.77 2.56
N ARG A 53 5.32 -5.34 3.82
CA ARG A 53 4.46 -6.03 4.79
C ARG A 53 3.02 -6.10 4.30
N ASP A 54 2.45 -4.99 3.85
CA ASP A 54 1.01 -4.85 3.62
C ASP A 54 0.60 -5.30 2.20
N TRP A 55 1.46 -5.13 1.20
CA TRP A 55 1.05 -5.24 -0.21
C TRP A 55 2.01 -6.05 -1.10
N SER A 56 3.07 -6.65 -0.55
CA SER A 56 3.91 -7.62 -1.27
C SER A 56 3.55 -9.07 -0.92
N ALA A 57 3.88 -10.00 -1.82
CA ALA A 57 3.91 -11.43 -1.55
C ALA A 57 4.93 -11.79 -0.45
N ASP A 58 6.05 -11.07 -0.37
CA ASP A 58 7.08 -11.30 0.66
C ASP A 58 6.57 -11.02 2.08
N GLY A 59 5.54 -10.17 2.22
CA GLY A 59 4.92 -9.83 3.50
C GLY A 59 3.90 -10.87 4.01
N VAL A 60 3.52 -11.88 3.21
CA VAL A 60 2.44 -12.83 3.56
C VAL A 60 2.67 -13.47 4.92
N ARG A 61 3.85 -14.05 5.15
CA ARG A 61 4.17 -14.72 6.42
C ARG A 61 4.08 -13.79 7.62
N GLU A 62 4.49 -12.53 7.46
CA GLU A 62 4.38 -11.54 8.53
C GLU A 62 2.92 -11.21 8.81
N ARG A 63 2.11 -10.95 7.76
CA ARG A 63 0.67 -10.70 7.88
C ARG A 63 -0.07 -11.87 8.52
N GLU A 64 0.22 -13.10 8.13
CA GLU A 64 -0.39 -14.29 8.73
C GLU A 64 -0.14 -14.34 10.24
N ASN A 65 1.09 -14.04 10.69
CA ASN A 65 1.41 -14.05 12.10
C ASN A 65 0.69 -12.96 12.90
N ILE A 66 0.50 -11.77 12.32
CA ILE A 66 0.02 -10.59 13.06
C ILE A 66 -1.46 -10.25 12.82
N PHE A 67 -2.03 -10.60 11.66
CA PHE A 67 -3.42 -10.34 11.30
C PHE A 67 -4.33 -11.51 11.64
N THR A 68 -3.88 -12.77 11.44
CA THR A 68 -4.74 -13.95 11.64
C THR A 68 -5.42 -13.98 13.01
N PRO A 69 -4.74 -13.72 14.15
CA PRO A 69 -5.40 -13.72 15.44
C PRO A 69 -6.55 -12.69 15.54
N ILE A 70 -6.41 -11.54 14.89
CA ILE A 70 -7.43 -10.48 14.86
C ILE A 70 -8.59 -10.91 13.94
N LEU A 71 -8.26 -11.42 12.76
CA LEU A 71 -9.23 -11.86 11.76
C LEU A 71 -10.04 -13.06 12.25
N ASP A 72 -9.44 -13.98 13.01
CA ASP A 72 -10.14 -15.14 13.57
C ASP A 72 -11.21 -14.73 14.59
N VAL A 73 -10.91 -13.74 15.43
CA VAL A 73 -11.91 -13.16 16.35
C VAL A 73 -13.07 -12.55 15.57
N LEU A 74 -12.79 -11.85 14.47
CA LEU A 74 -13.83 -11.24 13.63
C LEU A 74 -14.62 -12.30 12.83
N ARG A 75 -13.99 -13.41 12.42
CA ARG A 75 -14.65 -14.54 11.74
C ARG A 75 -15.65 -15.26 12.63
N ALA A 76 -15.48 -15.20 13.95
CA ALA A 76 -16.44 -15.79 14.90
C ALA A 76 -17.79 -15.04 14.94
N VAL A 77 -17.88 -13.84 14.37
CA VAL A 77 -19.15 -13.12 14.20
C VAL A 77 -19.93 -13.73 13.04
N ASP A 78 -21.22 -13.99 13.26
CA ASP A 78 -22.14 -14.48 12.22
C ASP A 78 -22.11 -13.61 10.98
N ILE A 79 -22.02 -14.23 9.80
CA ILE A 79 -21.84 -13.55 8.51
C ILE A 79 -22.92 -12.49 8.25
N ASP A 80 -24.18 -12.83 8.53
CA ASP A 80 -25.33 -11.94 8.31
C ASP A 80 -25.32 -10.71 9.25
N ALA A 81 -24.62 -10.80 10.38
CA ALA A 81 -24.53 -9.72 11.35
C ALA A 81 -23.36 -8.76 11.07
N ARG A 82 -22.41 -9.09 10.18
CA ARG A 82 -21.19 -8.30 9.97
C ARG A 82 -21.45 -6.97 9.28
N ALA A 83 -22.38 -6.94 8.31
CA ALA A 83 -22.72 -5.73 7.57
C ALA A 83 -23.25 -4.60 8.46
N GLY A 84 -23.93 -4.93 9.56
CA GLY A 84 -24.43 -3.96 10.54
C GLY A 84 -23.42 -3.56 11.61
N LYS A 85 -22.17 -4.03 11.54
CA LYS A 85 -21.13 -3.72 12.52
C LYS A 85 -20.09 -2.77 11.93
N ARG A 86 -19.65 -1.85 12.79
CA ARG A 86 -18.62 -0.86 12.48
C ARG A 86 -17.31 -1.27 13.09
N VAL A 87 -16.25 -1.28 12.30
CA VAL A 87 -14.90 -1.63 12.77
C VAL A 87 -13.98 -0.43 12.57
N LEU A 88 -13.20 -0.11 13.60
CA LEU A 88 -12.22 0.96 13.56
C LEU A 88 -10.82 0.36 13.68
N VAL A 89 -9.94 0.69 12.74
CA VAL A 89 -8.53 0.26 12.73
C VAL A 89 -7.64 1.48 12.93
N PRO A 90 -7.26 1.81 14.18
CA PRO A 90 -6.34 2.90 14.47
C PRO A 90 -4.89 2.52 14.15
N GLY A 91 -4.09 3.48 13.68
CA GLY A 91 -2.70 3.21 13.27
C GLY A 91 -2.64 2.21 12.12
N ALA A 92 -3.49 2.42 11.11
CA ALA A 92 -3.73 1.46 10.04
C ALA A 92 -2.53 1.25 9.11
N GLY A 93 -1.50 2.12 9.17
CA GLY A 93 -0.37 2.05 8.25
C GLY A 93 -0.84 2.23 6.81
N LEU A 94 -0.65 1.20 5.97
CA LEU A 94 -1.13 1.20 4.58
C LEU A 94 -2.48 0.47 4.43
N GLY A 95 -3.23 0.30 5.51
CA GLY A 95 -4.64 -0.08 5.46
C GLY A 95 -4.93 -1.55 5.15
N ARG A 96 -3.91 -2.40 5.00
CA ARG A 96 -4.13 -3.81 4.61
C ARG A 96 -5.01 -4.60 5.59
N LEU A 97 -4.82 -4.44 6.90
CA LEU A 97 -5.68 -5.10 7.88
C LEU A 97 -7.13 -4.63 7.76
N ALA A 98 -7.35 -3.32 7.61
CA ALA A 98 -8.68 -2.77 7.42
C ALA A 98 -9.35 -3.30 6.14
N TRP A 99 -8.58 -3.45 5.07
CA TRP A 99 -9.04 -4.08 3.83
C TRP A 99 -9.43 -5.56 4.05
N GLU A 100 -8.59 -6.35 4.72
CA GLU A 100 -8.94 -7.75 5.00
C GLU A 100 -10.17 -7.90 5.91
N ILE A 101 -10.37 -6.95 6.85
CA ILE A 101 -11.57 -6.91 7.68
C ILE A 101 -12.81 -6.59 6.83
N SER A 102 -12.73 -5.65 5.88
CA SER A 102 -13.85 -5.38 4.98
C SER A 102 -14.19 -6.57 4.10
N GLU A 103 -13.18 -7.33 3.65
CA GLU A 103 -13.38 -8.57 2.87
C GLU A 103 -14.08 -9.68 3.68
N LEU A 104 -14.04 -9.62 5.02
CA LEU A 104 -14.82 -10.53 5.87
C LEU A 104 -16.31 -10.16 5.96
N GLY A 105 -16.75 -9.05 5.35
CA GLY A 105 -18.14 -8.58 5.35
C GLY A 105 -18.46 -7.47 6.36
N PHE A 106 -17.45 -6.90 7.01
CA PHE A 106 -17.61 -5.71 7.85
C PHE A 106 -17.59 -4.45 6.98
N LEU A 107 -18.72 -4.15 6.34
CA LEU A 107 -18.83 -3.11 5.32
C LEU A 107 -18.46 -1.71 5.84
N GLU A 108 -18.76 -1.42 7.11
CA GLU A 108 -18.39 -0.15 7.76
C GLU A 108 -17.04 -0.26 8.50
N THR A 109 -15.98 -0.58 7.76
CA THR A 109 -14.60 -0.59 8.29
C THR A 109 -13.90 0.74 8.02
N THR A 110 -13.41 1.40 9.06
CA THR A 110 -12.69 2.68 9.00
C THR A 110 -11.23 2.50 9.39
N ALA A 111 -10.32 2.85 8.50
CA ALA A 111 -8.88 2.92 8.77
C ALA A 111 -8.49 4.35 9.20
N ILE A 112 -7.73 4.48 10.29
CA ILE A 112 -7.20 5.77 10.74
C ILE A 112 -5.67 5.72 10.73
N GLU A 113 -5.05 6.70 10.08
CA GLU A 113 -3.60 6.87 10.07
C GLU A 113 -3.24 8.36 10.20
N LEU A 114 -2.32 8.67 11.11
CA LEU A 114 -1.87 10.04 11.40
C LEU A 114 -0.67 10.44 10.54
N SER A 115 0.21 9.48 10.23
CA SER A 115 1.46 9.74 9.53
C SER A 115 1.20 10.12 8.07
N PHE A 116 1.66 11.31 7.66
CA PHE A 116 1.62 11.69 6.24
C PHE A 116 2.49 10.79 5.38
N PHE A 117 3.60 10.25 5.91
CA PHE A 117 4.42 9.29 5.17
C PHE A 117 3.60 8.05 4.78
N MET A 118 2.76 7.53 5.69
CA MET A 118 1.87 6.41 5.40
C MET A 118 0.70 6.81 4.50
N ASN A 119 0.04 7.93 4.78
CA ASN A 119 -1.08 8.40 3.98
C ASN A 119 -0.70 8.66 2.51
N LEU A 120 0.42 9.32 2.25
CA LEU A 120 0.89 9.58 0.89
C LEU A 120 1.28 8.29 0.17
N THR A 121 1.93 7.38 0.90
CA THR A 121 2.30 6.05 0.39
C THR A 121 1.05 5.25 0.00
N LEU A 122 0.03 5.21 0.86
CA LEU A 122 -1.24 4.53 0.57
C LEU A 122 -1.99 5.19 -0.60
N ARG A 123 -2.01 6.53 -0.66
CA ARG A 123 -2.61 7.26 -1.79
C ARG A 123 -1.95 6.90 -3.11
N PHE A 124 -0.62 6.78 -3.13
CA PHE A 124 0.10 6.35 -4.32
C PHE A 124 -0.26 4.92 -4.74
N LEU A 125 -0.36 3.99 -3.77
CA LEU A 125 -0.78 2.62 -4.06
C LEU A 125 -2.19 2.56 -4.67
N LEU A 126 -3.12 3.36 -4.15
CA LEU A 126 -4.51 3.39 -4.57
C LEU A 126 -4.75 4.27 -5.81
N ASP A 127 -3.76 5.06 -6.24
CA ASP A 127 -3.88 5.94 -7.38
C ASP A 127 -3.95 5.11 -8.68
N PRO A 128 -5.08 5.18 -9.43
CA PRO A 128 -5.24 4.35 -10.61
C PRO A 128 -4.22 4.65 -11.70
N MET A 129 -3.72 5.88 -11.81
CA MET A 129 -2.73 6.25 -12.82
C MET A 129 -1.35 5.70 -12.48
N SER A 130 -1.02 5.64 -11.19
CA SER A 130 0.26 5.13 -10.68
C SER A 130 0.30 3.59 -10.64
N THR A 131 -0.85 2.93 -10.59
CA THR A 131 -0.96 1.45 -10.46
C THR A 131 -1.48 0.76 -11.73
N SER A 132 -2.20 1.44 -12.63
CA SER A 132 -2.75 0.82 -13.85
C SER A 132 -1.75 0.68 -15.00
N GLU A 133 -0.67 1.46 -15.09
CA GLU A 133 0.34 1.24 -16.14
C GLU A 133 0.99 -0.16 -16.03
N ALA A 134 1.13 -0.70 -14.81
CA ALA A 134 1.62 -2.06 -14.60
C ALA A 134 0.60 -3.16 -14.94
N LEU A 135 -0.70 -2.88 -14.79
CA LEU A 135 -1.79 -3.80 -15.12
C LEU A 135 -2.15 -3.81 -16.62
N LEU A 136 -2.00 -2.67 -17.30
CA LEU A 136 -2.22 -2.56 -18.74
C LEU A 136 -1.03 -3.12 -19.54
N ALA A 137 0.21 -2.93 -19.06
CA ALA A 137 1.40 -3.53 -19.69
C ALA A 137 1.43 -5.07 -19.58
N SER A 138 0.68 -5.67 -18.64
CA SER A 138 0.55 -7.13 -18.50
C SER A 138 -0.62 -7.74 -19.28
N SER A 139 -1.55 -6.93 -19.79
CA SER A 139 -2.67 -7.39 -20.63
C SER A 139 -2.39 -7.29 -22.13
N GLU A 140 -1.39 -6.50 -22.57
CA GLU A 140 -1.01 -6.41 -24.00
C GLU A 140 -0.15 -7.59 -24.50
N GLY A 141 0.26 -8.51 -23.61
CA GLY A 141 1.18 -9.62 -23.92
C GLY A 141 0.55 -10.96 -24.32
N THR A 142 -0.79 -11.08 -24.42
CA THR A 142 -1.46 -12.40 -24.60
C THR A 142 -2.30 -12.56 -25.87
N HIS A 143 -2.16 -11.68 -26.86
CA HIS A 143 -2.70 -11.96 -28.20
C HIS A 143 -1.71 -12.76 -29.05
N GLU A 144 -1.57 -14.03 -28.71
CA GLU A 144 -1.01 -15.04 -29.61
C GLU A 144 -2.05 -15.32 -30.72
N THR A 145 -1.66 -15.03 -31.95
CA THR A 145 -2.47 -15.28 -33.16
C THR A 145 -2.68 -16.78 -33.35
N LEU A 146 -3.93 -17.25 -33.25
CA LEU A 146 -4.32 -18.59 -33.69
C LEU A 146 -4.14 -18.73 -35.22
N PRO A 147 -3.55 -19.82 -35.72
CA PRO A 147 -3.37 -20.02 -37.15
C PRO A 147 -4.73 -20.31 -37.80
N SER A 148 -5.00 -19.61 -38.90
CA SER A 148 -6.16 -19.85 -39.75
C SER A 148 -6.04 -21.22 -40.41
N THR A 149 -7.15 -21.96 -40.41
CA THR A 149 -7.33 -23.25 -41.11
C THR A 149 -7.44 -23.06 -42.62
#